data_AF-A0A0B3AEQ2-F1
#
_entry.id   AF-A0A0B3AEQ2-F1
#
_cell.length_a   1.000
_cell.length_b   1.000
_cell.length_c   1.000
_cell.angle_alpha   90.00
_cell.angle_beta   90.00
_cell.angle_gamma   90.00
#
_symmetry.space_group_name_H-M   'P 1'
#
loop_
_entity.id
_entity.type
_entity.pdbx_description
1 polymer ?
#
loop_
_entity_poly.entity_id
_entity_poly.type
_entity_poly.pdbx_seq_one_letter_code
_entity_poly.pdbx_strand_id
1 'polypeptide(L)'
;MNDLELIFAMLGERVSTEITRTKDAQLFNECSIAAKEGGEVAGNARKDAEKKIGKPISTQDNYLEKPQSSMRKLPKKQKQP
;
A
#
# COMPACT_ATOMS: atom_id res chain seq x y z
N MET A 1 1.56 10.89 -4.66
CA MET A 1 2.42 10.07 -3.80
C MET A 1 3.61 10.88 -3.40
N ASN A 2 3.78 11.14 -2.10
CA ASN A 2 4.88 11.91 -1.53
C ASN A 2 5.86 11.02 -0.72
N ASP A 3 6.96 11.61 -0.26
CA ASP A 3 8.02 10.90 0.47
C ASP A 3 7.53 10.20 1.74
N LEU A 4 6.65 10.86 2.50
CA LEU A 4 6.09 10.27 3.72
C LEU A 4 5.19 9.07 3.39
N GLU A 5 4.37 9.16 2.35
CA GLU A 5 3.56 8.03 1.86
C GLU A 5 4.46 6.85 1.48
N LEU A 6 5.59 7.10 0.81
CA LEU A 6 6.56 6.06 0.45
C LEU A 6 7.23 5.44 1.68
N ILE A 7 7.62 6.25 2.67
CA ILE A 7 8.22 5.77 3.93
C ILE A 7 7.26 4.85 4.69
N PHE A 8 5.98 5.23 4.83
CA PHE A 8 5.01 4.38 5.51
C PHE A 8 4.67 3.12 4.70
N ALA A 9 4.66 3.19 3.37
CA ALA A 9 4.50 2.00 2.53
C ALA A 9 5.66 1.01 2.76
N MET A 10 6.90 1.50 2.71
CA MET A 10 8.10 0.69 2.97
C MET A 10 8.10 0.12 4.40
N LEU A 11 7.66 0.90 5.40
CA LEU A 11 7.50 0.41 6.75
C LEU A 11 6.55 -0.80 6.80
N GLY A 12 5.39 -0.70 6.15
CA GLY A 12 4.41 -1.78 6.09
C GLY A 12 4.96 -3.04 5.40
N GLU A 13 5.69 -2.88 4.29
CA GLU A 13 6.33 -3.98 3.56
C GLU A 13 7.41 -4.67 4.39
N ARG A 14 8.29 -3.89 5.05
CA ARG A 14 9.37 -4.44 5.87
C ARG A 14 8.81 -5.15 7.09
N VAL A 15 7.83 -4.56 7.79
CA VAL A 15 7.19 -5.20 8.94
C VAL A 15 6.46 -6.48 8.52
N SER A 16 5.68 -6.45 7.43
CA SER A 16 5.01 -7.66 6.91
C SER A 16 6.03 -8.76 6.63
N THR A 17 7.17 -8.41 6.01
CA THR A 17 8.25 -9.36 5.70
C THR A 17 8.87 -9.95 6.97
N GLU A 18 9.18 -9.12 7.97
CA GLU A 18 9.74 -9.61 9.22
C GLU A 18 8.74 -10.48 10.00
N ILE A 19 7.44 -10.16 9.97
CA ILE A 19 6.39 -10.98 10.58
C ILE A 19 6.28 -12.33 9.86
N THR A 20 6.23 -12.33 8.52
CA THR A 20 6.19 -13.57 7.72
C THR A 20 7.39 -14.44 8.04
N ARG A 21 8.61 -13.88 8.10
CA ARG A 21 9.83 -14.62 8.44
C ARG A 21 9.84 -15.13 9.88
N THR A 22 9.37 -14.33 10.83
CA THR A 22 9.36 -14.69 12.26
C THR A 22 8.35 -15.79 12.55
N LYS A 23 7.19 -15.75 11.90
CA LYS A 23 6.11 -16.74 12.06
C LYS A 23 6.28 -17.96 11.15
N ASP A 24 7.31 -17.97 10.30
CA ASP A 24 7.50 -18.95 9.23
C ASP A 24 6.20 -19.20 8.43
N ALA A 25 5.54 -18.11 8.03
CA ALA A 25 4.27 -18.17 7.31
C ALA A 25 4.53 -18.69 5.89
N GLN A 26 3.98 -19.87 5.57
CA GLN A 26 4.19 -20.55 4.29
C GLN A 26 2.92 -20.53 3.44
N LEU A 27 1.75 -20.53 4.07
CA LEU A 27 0.47 -20.59 3.38
C LEU A 27 -0.11 -19.19 3.12
N PHE A 28 -0.98 -19.11 2.11
CA PHE A 28 -1.65 -17.85 1.75
C PHE A 28 -2.35 -17.16 2.92
N ASN A 29 -3.06 -17.94 3.76
CA ASN A 29 -3.78 -17.38 4.90
C ASN A 29 -2.85 -16.74 5.93
N GLU A 30 -1.70 -17.36 6.18
CA GLU A 30 -0.70 -16.88 7.14
C GLU A 30 -0.02 -15.62 6.60
N CYS A 31 0.35 -15.62 5.32
CA CYS A 31 0.88 -14.45 4.63
C CYS A 31 -0.14 -13.29 4.61
N SER A 32 -1.43 -13.59 4.45
CA SER A 32 -2.50 -12.58 4.50
C SER A 32 -2.62 -11.95 5.89
N ILE A 33 -2.46 -12.74 6.96
CA ILE A 33 -2.44 -12.24 8.33
C ILE A 33 -1.20 -11.37 8.55
N ALA A 34 -0.01 -11.83 8.17
CA ALA A 34 1.22 -11.06 8.30
C ALA A 34 1.17 -9.72 7.55
N ALA A 35 0.59 -9.69 6.35
CA ALA A 35 0.37 -8.48 5.58
C ALA A 35 -0.60 -7.49 6.26
N LYS A 36 -1.66 -8.00 6.89
CA LYS A 36 -2.59 -7.17 7.67
C LYS A 36 -1.91 -6.54 8.88
N GLU A 37 -1.13 -7.34 9.62
CA GLU A 37 -0.40 -6.86 10.80
C GLU A 37 0.65 -5.81 10.41
N GLY A 38 1.42 -6.03 9.35
CA GLY A 38 2.38 -5.03 8.86
C GLY A 38 1.71 -3.75 8.35
N GLY A 39 0.57 -3.88 7.66
CA GLY A 39 -0.26 -2.74 7.27
C GLY A 39 -0.84 -1.97 8.45
N GLU A 40 -1.23 -2.66 9.52
CA GLU A 40 -1.72 -2.03 10.76
C GLU A 40 -0.62 -1.20 11.43
N VAL A 41 0.59 -1.73 11.56
CA VAL A 41 1.74 -1.02 12.13
C VAL A 41 2.04 0.26 11.34
N ALA A 42 2.13 0.16 10.01
CA ALA A 42 2.35 1.32 9.16
C ALA A 42 1.20 2.34 9.23
N GLY A 43 -0.04 1.85 9.25
CA GLY A 43 -1.23 2.70 9.37
C GLY A 43 -1.28 3.46 10.70
N ASN A 44 -0.89 2.82 11.80
CA ASN A 44 -0.81 3.44 13.12
C ASN A 44 0.32 4.48 13.17
N ALA A 45 1.50 4.17 12.62
CA ALA A 45 2.61 5.11 12.53
C ALA A 45 2.24 6.36 11.70
N ARG A 46 1.56 6.17 10.55
CA ARG A 46 1.04 7.28 9.74
C ARG A 46 0.09 8.16 10.54
N LYS A 47 -0.88 7.57 11.24
CA LYS A 47 -1.88 8.32 12.04
C LYS A 47 -1.21 9.13 13.15
N ASP A 48 -0.22 8.56 13.84
CA ASP A 48 0.52 9.28 14.89
C ASP A 48 1.32 10.45 14.31
N ALA A 49 1.97 10.25 13.15
CA ALA A 49 2.67 11.31 12.44
C ALA A 49 1.72 12.42 11.98
N GLU A 50 0.57 12.08 11.38
CA GLU A 50 -0.45 13.06 10.96
C GLU A 50 -0.94 13.91 12.13
N LYS A 51 -1.16 13.29 13.30
CA LYS A 51 -1.57 13.99 14.53
C LYS A 51 -0.53 15.00 14.99
N LYS A 52 0.77 14.67 14.89
CA LYS A 52 1.87 15.56 15.30
C LYS A 52 2.17 16.66 14.29
N ILE A 53 2.04 16.36 12.99
CA ILE A 53 2.31 17.33 11.91
C ILE A 53 1.12 18.27 11.68
N GLY A 54 -0.10 17.83 12.01
CA GLY A 54 -1.32 18.63 11.85
C GLY A 54 -1.85 18.68 10.42
N LYS A 55 -1.38 17.80 9.53
CA LYS A 55 -1.86 17.68 8.14
C LYS A 55 -1.93 16.22 7.70
N PRO A 56 -2.85 15.86 6.80
CA PRO A 56 -2.89 14.52 6.23
C PRO A 56 -1.62 14.23 5.43
N ILE A 57 -1.10 13.02 5.54
CA ILE A 57 0.06 12.54 4.80
C ILE A 57 -0.37 11.97 3.45
N SER A 58 -1.57 11.39 3.36
CA SER A 58 -2.04 10.82 2.10
C SER A 58 -2.53 11.89 1.11
N THR A 59 -2.15 11.74 -0.16
CA THR A 59 -2.53 12.63 -1.26
C THR A 59 -3.36 11.90 -2.30
N GLN A 60 -4.27 12.60 -2.99
CA GLN A 60 -4.95 12.05 -4.17
C GLN A 60 -4.07 12.08 -5.43
N ASP A 61 -2.88 12.67 -5.33
CA ASP A 61 -1.97 12.86 -6.44
C ASP A 61 -1.33 11.56 -6.88
N ASN A 62 -1.34 11.31 -8.19
CA ASN A 62 -0.61 10.20 -8.77
C ASN A 62 0.87 10.58 -8.93
N TYR A 63 1.78 9.64 -8.67
CA TYR A 63 3.21 9.83 -8.93
C TYR A 63 3.52 9.95 -10.44
N LEU A 64 2.69 9.33 -11.29
CA LEU A 64 2.84 9.36 -12.73
C LEU A 64 2.32 10.69 -13.29
N GLU A 65 3.12 11.33 -14.15
CA GLU A 65 2.73 12.57 -14.85
C GLU A 65 1.49 12.40 -15.73
N LYS A 66 1.24 11.18 -16.23
CA LYS A 66 0.04 10.83 -17.00
C LYS A 66 -0.91 10.00 -16.13
N PRO A 67 -2.18 10.42 -15.95
CA PRO A 67 -3.15 9.64 -15.20
C PRO A 67 -3.28 8.23 -15.79
N GLN A 68 -3.25 7.20 -14.94
CA GLN A 68 -3.33 5.79 -15.37
C GLN A 68 -4.62 5.49 -16.19
N SER A 69 -5.67 6.28 -15.99
CA SER A 69 -6.91 6.26 -16.79
C SER A 69 -6.68 6.56 -18.27
N SER A 70 -5.68 7.39 -18.60
CA SER A 70 -5.30 7.69 -19.99
C SER A 70 -4.53 6.55 -20.67
N MET A 71 -3.82 5.71 -19.90
CA MET A 71 -3.10 4.53 -20.41
C MET A 71 -3.99 3.29 -20.53
N ARG A 72 -5.03 3.16 -19.69
CA ARG A 72 -6.01 2.06 -19.74
C ARG A 72 -7.13 2.31 -20.77
N LYS A 73 -6.80 2.61 -22.02
CA LYS A 73 -7.75 2.38 -23.12
C LYS A 73 -7.74 0.88 -23.45
N LEU A 74 -8.42 0.08 -22.64
CA LEU A 74 -8.67 -1.32 -22.97
C LEU A 74 -9.46 -1.36 -24.29
N PRO A 75 -9.06 -2.15 -25.30
CA PRO A 75 -9.89 -2.35 -26.48
C PRO A 75 -11.24 -2.91 -26.02
N LYS A 76 -12.34 -2.25 -26.42
CA LYS A 76 -13.70 -2.74 -26.12
C LYS A 76 -13.77 -4.17 -26.64
N LYS A 77 -13.98 -5.15 -25.75
CA LYS A 77 -14.25 -6.53 -26.16
C LYS A 77 -15.42 -6.49 -27.16
N GLN A 78 -15.15 -6.81 -28.42
CA GLN A 78 -16.21 -7.15 -29.36
C GLN A 78 -16.92 -8.37 -28.77
N LYS A 79 -18.20 -8.22 -28.43
CA LYS A 79 -19.06 -9.38 -28.16
C LYS A 79 -19.06 -10.20 -29.45
N GLN A 80 -18.48 -11.40 -29.40
CA GLN A 80 -18.68 -12.39 -30.46
C GLN A 80 -20.14 -12.89 -30.39
N PRO A 81 -20.77 -13.16 -31.54
CA PRO A 81 -22.17 -13.55 -31.63
C PRO A 81 -22.48 -14.89 -30.95
#